data_AF-A0A847ATI4-F1
#
_entry.id   AF-A0A847ATI4-F1
#
_cell.length_a   1.000
_cell.length_b   1.000
_cell.length_c   1.000
_cell.angle_alpha   90.00
_cell.angle_beta   90.00
_cell.angle_gamma   90.00
#
_symmetry.space_group_name_H-M   'P 1'
#
loop_
_entity.id
_entity.type
_entity.pdbx_description
1 polymer ?
#
loop_
_entity_poly.entity_id
_entity_poly.type
_entity_poly.pdbx_seq_one_letter_code
_entity_poly.pdbx_strand_id
1 'polypeptide(L)'
;MCEKDEIIEVEGVYIGDLLSVVMSKAKKNYAWITIQTHINIVAVAELLELACIIVVENMEVANETLEKAKELNIPIFKTSESAYSLSCKMCEMGIK
;
A
#
# COMPACT_ATOMS: atom_id res chain seq x y z
N MET A 1 -2.40 0.16 -14.47
CA MET A 1 -2.98 -1.18 -14.39
C MET A 1 -1.85 -2.16 -14.66
N CYS A 2 -1.40 -2.88 -13.64
CA CYS A 2 -0.50 -4.01 -13.85
C CYS A 2 -1.35 -5.17 -14.35
N GLU A 3 -1.05 -5.65 -15.55
CA GLU A 3 -1.61 -6.87 -16.12
C GLU A 3 -0.82 -8.06 -15.57
N LYS A 4 -1.39 -8.72 -14.56
CA LYS A 4 -1.21 -10.15 -14.25
C LYS A 4 -2.08 -10.47 -13.03
N ASP A 5 -2.81 -11.58 -13.11
CA ASP A 5 -3.50 -12.25 -11.99
C ASP A 5 -2.47 -12.81 -11.00
N GLU A 6 -1.62 -11.94 -10.45
CA GLU A 6 -0.62 -12.29 -9.46
C GLU A 6 -1.30 -12.23 -8.09
N ILE A 7 -1.38 -13.38 -7.43
CA ILE A 7 -1.93 -13.49 -6.08
C ILE A 7 -0.93 -12.80 -5.16
N ILE A 8 -1.31 -11.65 -4.62
CA ILE A 8 -0.52 -10.96 -3.59
C ILE A 8 -0.86 -11.59 -2.25
N GLU A 9 0.12 -12.26 -1.64
CA GLU A 9 0.01 -12.74 -0.27
C GLU A 9 0.17 -11.57 0.70
N VAL A 10 -0.86 -11.34 1.52
CA VAL A 10 -0.88 -10.30 2.55
C VAL A 10 -0.96 -10.97 3.92
N GLU A 11 0.07 -10.79 4.73
CA GLU A 11 0.16 -11.38 6.08
C GLU A 11 -0.44 -10.46 7.17
N GLY A 12 -0.64 -9.19 6.86
CA GLY A 12 -1.28 -8.24 7.74
C GLY A 12 -1.38 -6.84 7.15
N VAL A 13 -1.81 -5.88 7.96
CA VAL A 13 -2.03 -4.50 7.51
C VAL A 13 -1.31 -3.52 8.44
N TYR A 14 -0.66 -2.52 7.86
CA TYR A 14 -0.24 -1.32 8.56
C TYR A 14 -0.99 -0.10 8.03
N ILE A 15 -1.51 0.74 8.91
CA ILE A 15 -2.25 1.95 8.55
C ILE A 15 -1.52 3.15 9.14
N GLY A 16 -1.23 4.14 8.31
CA GLY A 16 -0.71 5.41 8.77
C GLY A 16 0.13 6.13 7.74
N ASP A 17 0.32 7.44 7.97
CA ASP A 17 0.90 8.32 6.95
C ASP A 17 2.25 8.89 7.35
N LEU A 18 2.62 8.86 8.63
CA LEU A 18 3.92 9.39 9.03
C LEU A 18 5.02 8.38 8.67
N LEU A 19 5.76 8.65 7.59
CA LEU A 19 6.74 7.71 7.00
C LEU A 19 7.75 7.17 8.01
N SER A 20 8.23 7.99 8.94
CA SER A 20 9.17 7.56 9.99
C SER A 20 8.57 6.51 10.94
N VAL A 21 7.26 6.60 11.19
CA VAL A 21 6.54 5.62 12.01
C VAL A 21 6.27 4.36 11.20
N VAL A 22 5.85 4.49 9.93
CA VAL A 22 5.68 3.35 9.01
C VAL A 22 6.97 2.54 8.92
N MET A 23 8.10 3.19 8.64
CA MET A 23 9.43 2.56 8.57
C MET A 23 9.84 1.83 9.85
N SER A 24 9.35 2.24 11.02
CA SER A 24 9.71 1.61 12.30
C SER A 24 8.71 0.57 12.80
N LYS A 25 7.51 0.47 12.20
CA LYS A 25 6.39 -0.32 12.73
C LYS A 25 5.77 -1.29 11.73
N ALA A 26 5.75 -0.96 10.44
CA ALA A 26 5.27 -1.86 9.41
C ALA A 26 6.23 -3.05 9.25
N LYS A 27 5.71 -4.18 8.78
CA LYS A 27 6.46 -5.42 8.63
C LYS A 27 6.40 -5.89 7.19
N LYS A 28 7.39 -6.72 6.83
CA LYS A 28 7.39 -7.47 5.58
C LYS A 28 6.04 -8.15 5.33
N ASN A 29 5.63 -8.20 4.05
CA ASN A 29 4.38 -8.78 3.58
C ASN A 29 3.09 -8.12 4.13
N TYR A 30 3.19 -6.93 4.75
CA TYR A 30 2.00 -6.17 5.11
C TYR A 30 1.49 -5.36 3.93
N ALA A 31 0.17 -5.22 3.82
CA ALA A 31 -0.44 -4.17 3.02
C ALA A 31 -0.36 -2.85 3.78
N TRP A 32 0.07 -1.77 3.12
CA TRP A 32 0.15 -0.45 3.74
C TRP A 32 -0.93 0.47 3.21
N ILE A 33 -1.82 0.89 4.12
CA ILE A 33 -2.90 1.84 3.85
C ILE A 33 -2.43 3.25 4.19
N THR A 34 -2.52 4.17 3.22
CA THR A 34 -2.08 5.58 3.37
C THR A 34 -2.84 6.52 2.44
N ILE A 35 -2.86 7.82 2.75
CA ILE A 35 -3.24 8.91 1.83
C ILE A 35 -2.07 9.47 1.03
N GLN A 36 -0.83 9.04 1.32
CA GLN A 36 0.35 9.57 0.64
C GLN A 36 0.43 9.10 -0.82
N THR A 37 0.80 10.02 -1.71
CA THR A 37 0.85 9.78 -3.17
C THR A 37 2.20 10.08 -3.81
N HIS A 38 3.16 10.56 -3.02
CA HIS A 38 4.49 10.92 -3.49
C HIS A 38 5.38 9.69 -3.67
N ILE A 39 6.43 9.79 -4.48
CA ILE A 39 7.37 8.69 -4.80
C ILE A 39 8.01 8.02 -3.58
N ASN A 40 8.02 8.70 -2.42
CA ASN A 40 8.56 8.18 -1.17
C ASN A 40 7.82 6.95 -0.66
N ILE A 41 6.53 6.79 -0.97
CA ILE A 41 5.77 5.59 -0.56
C ILE A 41 6.35 4.33 -1.20
N VAL A 42 6.86 4.45 -2.44
CA VAL A 42 7.46 3.32 -3.16
C VAL A 42 8.79 2.93 -2.51
N ALA A 43 9.63 3.92 -2.18
CA ALA A 43 10.91 3.67 -1.52
C ALA A 43 10.74 3.02 -0.13
N VAL A 44 9.72 3.43 0.63
CA VAL A 44 9.41 2.82 1.93
C VAL A 44 8.88 1.40 1.76
N ALA A 45 8.01 1.16 0.78
CA ALA A 45 7.48 -0.17 0.52
C ALA A 45 8.56 -1.15 0.05
N GLU A 46 9.50 -0.69 -0.78
CA GLU A 46 10.69 -1.45 -1.18
C GLU A 46 11.56 -1.80 0.04
N LEU A 47 11.90 -0.79 0.85
CA LEU A 47 12.78 -0.94 2.01
C LEU A 47 12.27 -1.96 3.03
N LEU A 48 10.95 -2.03 3.23
CA LEU A 48 10.33 -2.91 4.22
C LEU A 48 9.82 -4.23 3.62
N GLU A 49 9.98 -4.45 2.31
CA GLU A 49 9.43 -5.60 1.60
C GLU A 49 7.91 -5.74 1.82
N LEU A 50 7.17 -4.64 1.67
CA LEU A 50 5.71 -4.64 1.82
C LEU A 50 5.03 -5.37 0.66
N ALA A 51 3.89 -6.01 0.93
CA ALA A 51 3.13 -6.75 -0.07
C ALA A 51 2.52 -5.80 -1.12
N CYS A 52 1.96 -4.66 -0.67
CA CYS A 52 1.40 -3.64 -1.54
C CYS A 52 1.17 -2.32 -0.80
N ILE A 53 0.91 -1.27 -1.58
CA ILE A 53 0.45 0.04 -1.09
C ILE A 53 -1.00 0.23 -1.52
N ILE A 54 -1.85 0.67 -0.61
CA ILE A 54 -3.25 1.00 -0.88
C ILE A 54 -3.49 2.47 -0.54
N VAL A 55 -3.71 3.27 -1.59
CA VAL A 55 -4.00 4.69 -1.52
C VAL A 55 -5.51 4.90 -1.36
N VAL A 56 -5.92 5.48 -0.23
CA VAL A 56 -7.34 5.68 0.12
C VAL A 56 -7.84 7.07 -0.29
N GLU A 57 -9.15 7.30 -0.13
CA GLU A 57 -9.81 8.60 -0.34
C GLU A 57 -9.69 9.15 -1.77
N ASN A 58 -9.49 8.25 -2.75
CA ASN A 58 -9.31 8.57 -4.16
C ASN A 58 -8.19 9.59 -4.43
N MET A 59 -7.16 9.60 -3.59
CA MET A 59 -6.01 10.48 -3.77
C MET A 59 -5.29 10.15 -5.08
N GLU A 60 -4.92 11.19 -5.84
CA GLU A 60 -4.28 11.01 -7.14
C GLU A 60 -2.78 10.73 -7.01
N VAL A 61 -2.36 9.59 -7.54
CA VAL A 61 -0.97 9.14 -7.56
C VAL A 61 -0.31 9.62 -8.85
N ALA A 62 0.77 10.38 -8.72
CA ALA A 62 1.48 10.91 -9.88
C ALA A 62 2.04 9.78 -10.77
N ASN A 63 2.05 9.98 -12.08
CA ASN A 63 2.55 8.97 -13.03
C ASN A 63 3.97 8.52 -12.71
N GLU A 64 4.85 9.44 -12.32
CA GLU A 64 6.23 9.13 -11.89
C GLU A 64 6.28 8.11 -10.73
N THR A 65 5.33 8.18 -9.80
CA THR A 65 5.24 7.25 -8.67
C THR A 65 4.76 5.89 -9.15
N LEU A 66 3.79 5.86 -10.06
CA LEU A 66 3.31 4.62 -10.67
C LEU A 66 4.37 3.95 -11.55
N GLU A 67 5.15 4.72 -12.30
CA GLU A 67 6.28 4.23 -13.09
C GLU A 67 7.36 3.65 -12.18
N LYS A 68 7.73 4.36 -11.10
CA LYS A 68 8.70 3.85 -10.14
C LYS A 68 8.25 2.57 -9.45
N ALA A 69 6.96 2.50 -9.09
CA ALA A 69 6.37 1.31 -8.51
C ALA A 69 6.42 0.11 -9.47
N LYS A 70 6.18 0.32 -10.77
CA LYS A 70 6.32 -0.72 -11.78
C LYS A 70 7.77 -1.19 -11.95
N GLU A 71 8.73 -0.27 -11.98
CA GLU A 71 10.17 -0.62 -12.06
C GLU A 71 10.60 -1.55 -10.93
N LEU A 72 10.07 -1.31 -9.73
CA LEU A 72 10.41 -2.05 -8.51
C LEU A 72 9.46 -3.21 -8.21
N ASN A 73 8.50 -3.49 -9.09
CA ASN A 73 7.46 -4.50 -8.91
C ASN A 73 6.67 -4.36 -7.58
N ILE A 74 6.33 -3.13 -7.21
CA ILE A 74 5.53 -2.82 -6.02
C ILE A 74 4.10 -2.50 -6.44
N PRO A 75 3.11 -3.33 -6.08
CA PRO A 75 1.72 -3.07 -6.42
C PRO A 75 1.18 -1.84 -5.67
N ILE A 76 0.53 -0.94 -6.42
CA ILE A 76 -0.22 0.20 -5.86
C ILE A 76 -1.69 0.06 -6.27
N PHE A 77 -2.56 0.06 -5.27
CA PHE A 77 -4.01 0.10 -5.41
C PHE A 77 -4.56 1.46 -5.00
N LYS A 78 -5.68 1.86 -5.60
CA LYS A 78 -6.42 3.06 -5.21
C LYS A 78 -7.87 2.71 -4.91
N THR A 79 -8.44 3.32 -3.88
CA THR A 79 -9.87 3.21 -3.54
C THR A 79 -10.42 4.58 -3.13
N SER A 80 -11.73 4.79 -3.33
CA SER A 80 -12.45 5.96 -2.81
C SER A 80 -12.86 5.81 -1.34
N GLU A 81 -12.68 4.64 -0.76
CA GLU A 81 -13.00 4.37 0.64
C GLU A 81 -12.02 5.06 1.61
N SER A 82 -12.47 5.30 2.84
CA SER A 82 -11.57 5.71 3.92
C SER A 82 -10.75 4.53 4.43
N ALA A 83 -9.64 4.82 5.13
CA ALA A 83 -8.84 3.79 5.78
C ALA A 83 -9.67 2.89 6.71
N TYR A 84 -10.62 3.46 7.46
CA TYR A 84 -11.51 2.69 8.35
C TYR A 84 -12.38 1.70 7.59
N SER A 85 -13.11 2.17 6.57
CA SER A 85 -14.03 1.31 5.79
C SER A 85 -13.29 0.17 5.10
N LEU A 86 -12.13 0.46 4.51
CA LEU A 86 -11.27 -0.55 3.92
C LEU A 86 -10.79 -1.57 4.97
N SER A 87 -10.36 -1.10 6.14
CA SER A 87 -9.88 -1.97 7.22
C SER A 87 -10.95 -2.91 7.76
N CYS A 88 -12.19 -2.44 7.90
CA CYS A 88 -13.33 -3.29 8.26
C CYS A 88 -13.51 -4.44 7.26
N LYS A 89 -13.50 -4.14 5.96
CA LYS A 89 -13.61 -5.16 4.90
C LYS A 89 -12.45 -6.16 4.94
N MET A 90 -11.22 -5.69 5.11
CA MET A 90 -10.05 -6.57 5.22
C MET A 90 -10.15 -7.49 6.46
N CYS A 91 -10.65 -6.97 7.57
CA CYS A 91 -10.91 -7.75 8.79
C CYS A 91 -11.99 -8.83 8.55
N GLU A 92 -13.08 -8.49 7.86
CA GLU A 92 -14.13 -9.45 7.47
C GLU A 92 -13.59 -10.56 6.55
N MET A 93 -12.58 -10.26 5.74
CA MET A 93 -11.86 -11.23 4.90
C MET A 93 -10.86 -12.09 5.69
N GLY A 94 -10.67 -11.84 7.00
CA GLY A 94 -9.76 -12.60 7.86
C GLY A 94 -8.32 -12.09 7.90
N ILE A 95 -8.03 -10.93 7.30
CA ILE A 95 -6.72 -10.26 7.38
C ILE A 95 -6.62 -9.57 8.75
N LYS A 96 -5.47 -9.70 9.43
CA LYS A 96 -5.27 -9.22 10.81
C LYS A 96 -4.09 -8.27 10.95
#